data_AF-A0A336MV07-F1
#
_entry.id   AF-A0A336MV07-F1
#
_cell.length_a   1.000
_cell.length_b   1.000
_cell.length_c   1.000
_cell.angle_alpha   90.00
_cell.angle_beta   90.00
_cell.angle_gamma   90.00
#
_symmetry.space_group_name_H-M   'P 1'
#
loop_
_entity.id
_entity.type
_entity.pdbx_description
1 polymer ?
#
loop_
_entity_poly.entity_id
_entity_poly.type
_entity_poly.pdbx_seq_one_letter_code
_entity_poly.pdbx_strand_id
1 'polypeptide(L)'
;MSEELAKSGLYVDDFYMLRVLEPEIANETNDLKDECSNFGEKLSEFNKIAETFIDIAENYAKQVEEAKLKTISTLNKVNTMSKQREQEQQQIQNQIIELMIELDHDKRNWNGTWFPQNPNAAIKKLESFQKTLIDVNENNNATGVWKGKWFPHEPHPDAEPLKHEKTQLKKHPDLIKMGVADPVCDDGNTNLATDFDPNDVTFHEEFLCTRPFKFKEFKPNKTRKAHHLSYNIPKGYRFNHICMNETIEYKENIPTYGDHRKLWAAWGEYKFLPKQRWIHNLEHGGIVMLYHPCALQYEVQKLKDIVANCLYRHIITPYSDLTAERPLALVAWENSVEMSVVSTEIAVSFIRKYALQAPEKLPDQGQYQHMLIKNSTIISDYHDSRLCPYQLELNGDKNGPF
;
A
#
# COMPACT_ATOMS: atom_id res chain seq x y z
N MET A 1 -20.98 14.44 90.43
CA MET A 1 -19.71 15.19 90.43
C MET A 1 -19.28 15.56 89.01
N SER A 2 -19.13 14.61 88.07
CA SER A 2 -18.80 14.92 86.66
C SER A 2 -19.84 15.79 85.95
N GLU A 3 -21.15 15.51 86.12
CA GLU A 3 -22.23 16.34 85.54
C GLU A 3 -22.34 17.75 86.12
N GLU A 4 -21.92 17.97 87.38
CA GLU A 4 -21.90 19.31 87.99
C GLU A 4 -20.70 20.13 87.51
N LEU A 5 -19.56 19.47 87.31
CA LEU A 5 -18.38 20.08 86.72
C LEU A 5 -18.63 20.50 85.26
N ALA A 6 -19.33 19.65 84.49
CA ALA A 6 -19.71 19.94 83.11
C ALA A 6 -20.61 21.19 83.00
N LYS A 7 -21.52 21.44 83.97
CA LYS A 7 -22.33 22.67 84.04
C LYS A 7 -21.50 23.94 84.24
N SER A 8 -20.29 23.80 84.77
CA SER A 8 -19.32 24.89 84.95
C SER A 8 -18.24 24.91 83.87
N GLY A 9 -18.39 24.09 82.80
CA GLY A 9 -17.44 24.01 81.69
C GLY A 9 -16.13 23.29 82.03
N LEU A 10 -16.13 22.44 83.07
CA LEU A 10 -14.98 21.67 83.51
C LEU A 10 -15.21 20.18 83.28
N TYR A 11 -14.21 19.53 82.70
CA TYR A 11 -14.24 18.12 82.32
C TYR A 11 -13.13 17.37 83.05
N VAL A 12 -13.26 16.06 83.22
CA VAL A 12 -12.23 15.21 83.82
C VAL A 12 -11.83 14.18 82.76
N ASP A 13 -10.54 14.05 82.50
CA ASP A 13 -10.03 13.08 81.53
C ASP A 13 -9.84 11.68 82.13
N ASP A 14 -9.43 10.72 81.29
CA ASP A 14 -9.17 9.33 81.69
C ASP A 14 -8.01 9.18 82.69
N PHE A 15 -7.22 10.24 82.90
CA PHE A 15 -6.15 10.32 83.90
C PHE A 15 -6.57 11.05 85.18
N TYR A 16 -7.88 11.30 85.35
CA TYR A 16 -8.47 12.04 86.47
C TYR A 16 -7.98 13.49 86.61
N MET A 17 -7.51 14.10 85.52
CA MET A 17 -7.07 15.49 85.47
C MET A 17 -8.22 16.40 85.05
N LEU A 18 -8.36 17.54 85.73
CA LEU A 18 -9.37 18.56 85.41
C LEU A 18 -8.96 19.33 84.15
N ARG A 19 -9.84 19.40 83.15
CA ARG A 19 -9.64 20.10 81.87
C ARG A 19 -10.73 21.11 81.60
N VAL A 20 -10.37 22.16 80.85
CA VAL A 20 -11.27 23.27 80.46
C VAL A 20 -11.95 23.00 79.10
N LEU A 21 -11.46 22.00 78.36
CA LEU A 21 -12.08 21.50 77.14
C LEU A 21 -12.44 20.03 77.33
N GLU A 22 -13.53 19.61 76.67
CA GLU A 22 -13.94 18.22 76.61
C GLU A 22 -12.81 17.38 75.95
N PRO A 23 -12.32 16.31 76.61
CA PRO A 23 -11.17 15.55 76.13
C PRO A 23 -11.35 14.95 74.73
N GLU A 24 -12.58 14.54 74.39
CA GLU A 24 -12.94 13.96 73.10
C GLU A 24 -12.81 15.01 71.98
N ILE A 25 -13.41 16.20 72.17
CA ILE A 25 -13.30 17.34 71.24
C ILE A 25 -11.84 17.80 71.11
N ALA A 26 -11.07 17.80 72.20
CA ALA A 26 -9.66 18.17 72.18
C ALA A 26 -8.81 17.18 71.37
N ASN A 27 -9.09 15.88 71.47
CA ASN A 27 -8.42 14.85 70.68
C ASN A 27 -8.80 14.96 69.20
N GLU A 28 -10.09 15.07 68.87
CA GLU A 28 -10.55 15.27 67.49
C GLU A 28 -9.94 16.53 66.85
N THR A 29 -9.79 17.61 67.62
CA THR A 29 -9.14 18.85 67.14
C THR A 29 -7.66 18.65 66.84
N ASN A 30 -6.96 17.84 67.65
CA ASN A 30 -5.56 17.51 67.39
C ASN A 30 -5.40 16.57 66.20
N ASP A 31 -6.27 15.55 66.08
CA ASP A 31 -6.28 14.63 64.94
C ASP A 31 -6.53 15.39 63.63
N LEU A 32 -7.51 16.31 63.62
CA LEU A 32 -7.78 17.17 62.46
C LEU A 32 -6.57 18.05 62.10
N LYS A 33 -5.86 18.58 63.12
CA LYS A 33 -4.66 19.39 62.91
C LYS A 33 -3.55 18.57 62.26
N ASP A 34 -3.34 17.33 62.71
CA ASP A 34 -2.32 16.42 62.18
C ASP A 34 -2.67 15.98 60.75
N GLU A 35 -3.95 15.68 60.47
CA GLU A 35 -4.42 15.40 59.11
C GLU A 35 -4.25 16.59 58.17
N CYS A 36 -4.57 17.81 58.63
CA CYS A 36 -4.35 19.03 57.85
C CYS A 36 -2.85 19.22 57.52
N SER A 37 -1.96 18.95 58.47
CA SER A 37 -0.52 19.01 58.25
C SER A 37 -0.06 18.00 57.19
N ASN A 38 -0.51 16.76 57.31
CA ASN A 38 -0.20 15.69 56.35
C ASN A 38 -0.75 16.00 54.95
N PHE A 39 -1.95 16.58 54.87
CA PHE A 39 -2.51 17.03 53.59
C PHE A 39 -1.65 18.13 52.95
N GLY A 40 -1.14 19.07 53.76
CA GLY A 40 -0.21 20.10 53.29
C GLY A 40 1.08 19.53 52.71
N GLU A 41 1.65 18.51 53.36
CA GLU A 41 2.85 17.81 52.88
C GLU A 41 2.60 17.10 51.55
N LYS A 42 1.49 16.33 51.44
CA LYS A 42 1.10 15.66 50.20
C LYS A 42 0.82 16.64 49.06
N LEU A 43 0.22 17.79 49.36
CA LEU A 43 -0.01 18.83 48.36
C LEU A 43 1.31 19.43 47.85
N SER A 44 2.29 19.61 48.75
CA SER A 44 3.63 20.06 48.37
C SER A 44 4.34 19.04 47.49
N GLU A 45 4.24 17.75 47.81
CA GLU A 45 4.81 16.67 47.00
C GLU A 45 4.15 16.61 45.61
N PHE A 46 2.82 16.71 45.55
CA PHE A 46 2.09 16.74 44.28
C PHE A 46 2.51 17.93 43.40
N ASN A 47 2.64 19.13 43.98
CA ASN A 47 3.10 20.30 43.23
C ASN A 47 4.50 20.09 42.67
N LYS A 48 5.41 19.47 43.44
CA LYS A 48 6.76 19.14 42.97
C LYS A 48 6.73 18.15 41.79
N ILE A 49 5.86 17.14 41.83
CA ILE A 49 5.68 16.20 40.73
C ILE A 49 5.14 16.93 39.49
N ALA A 50 4.15 17.80 39.65
CA ALA A 50 3.59 18.58 38.56
C ALA A 50 4.64 19.49 37.89
N GLU A 51 5.47 20.18 38.68
CA GLU A 51 6.59 21.00 38.17
C GLU A 51 7.58 20.14 37.38
N THR A 52 7.99 18.99 37.91
CA THR A 52 8.90 18.09 37.16
C THR A 52 8.30 17.57 35.86
N PHE A 53 6.99 17.34 35.81
CA PHE A 53 6.32 16.90 34.59
C PHE A 53 6.27 18.01 33.55
N ILE A 54 6.04 19.26 33.97
CA ILE A 54 6.10 20.44 33.09
C ILE A 54 7.50 20.57 32.48
N ASP A 55 8.55 20.46 33.29
CA ASP A 55 9.95 20.53 32.80
C ASP A 55 10.25 19.45 31.75
N ILE A 56 9.79 18.21 31.99
CA ILE A 56 9.96 17.10 31.04
C ILE A 56 9.21 17.41 29.74
N ALA A 57 7.96 17.87 29.82
CA ALA A 57 7.14 18.19 28.65
C ALA A 57 7.77 19.31 27.81
N GLU A 58 8.27 20.38 28.44
CA GLU A 58 8.96 21.48 27.76
C GLU A 58 10.25 21.03 27.09
N ASN A 59 11.05 20.19 27.75
CA ASN A 59 12.28 19.64 27.16
C ASN A 59 11.97 18.75 25.94
N TYR A 60 10.94 17.91 26.01
CA TYR A 60 10.50 17.12 24.86
C TYR A 60 9.99 17.99 23.72
N ALA A 61 9.20 19.03 24.00
CA ALA A 61 8.72 19.96 22.99
C ALA A 61 9.89 20.61 22.23
N LYS A 62 10.92 21.05 22.96
CA LYS A 62 12.14 21.62 22.37
C LYS A 62 12.87 20.62 21.45
N GLN A 63 13.04 19.37 21.88
CA GLN A 63 13.69 18.34 21.05
C GLN A 63 12.92 18.05 19.76
N VAL A 64 11.58 18.03 19.84
CA VAL A 64 10.71 17.83 18.66
C VAL A 64 10.86 19.01 17.68
N GLU A 65 10.88 20.25 18.17
CA GLU A 65 11.08 21.43 17.32
C GLU A 65 12.45 21.42 16.63
N GLU A 66 13.53 21.08 17.36
CA GLU A 66 14.87 20.95 16.77
C GLU A 66 14.93 19.86 15.68
N ALA A 67 14.33 18.70 15.92
CA ALA A 67 14.27 17.62 14.93
C ALA A 67 13.44 18.03 13.70
N LYS A 68 12.33 18.74 13.90
CA LYS A 68 11.49 19.27 12.82
C LYS A 68 12.26 20.26 11.95
N LEU A 69 12.98 21.20 12.54
CA LEU A 69 13.78 22.20 11.80
C LEU A 69 14.89 21.54 10.98
N LYS A 70 15.60 20.56 11.56
CA LYS A 70 16.62 19.77 10.83
C LYS A 70 16.01 19.05 9.63
N THR A 71 14.84 18.43 9.82
CA THR A 71 14.14 17.69 8.75
C THR A 71 13.67 18.62 7.63
N ILE A 72 13.11 19.78 7.96
CA ILE A 72 12.69 20.79 6.96
C ILE A 72 13.89 21.30 6.16
N SER A 73 15.01 21.56 6.82
CA SER A 73 16.25 21.97 6.15
C SER A 73 16.74 20.90 5.16
N THR A 74 16.78 19.63 5.58
CA THR A 74 17.17 18.52 4.70
C THR A 74 16.18 18.32 3.56
N LEU A 75 14.88 18.46 3.82
CA LEU A 75 13.84 18.32 2.81
C LEU A 75 13.94 19.41 1.74
N ASN A 76 14.15 20.67 2.16
CA ASN A 76 14.38 21.77 1.23
C ASN A 76 15.61 21.51 0.36
N LYS A 77 16.70 20.98 0.93
CA LYS A 77 17.89 20.61 0.17
C LYS A 77 17.60 19.49 -0.84
N VAL A 78 16.91 18.43 -0.43
CA VAL A 78 16.52 17.33 -1.33
C VAL A 78 15.61 17.84 -2.45
N ASN A 79 14.64 18.69 -2.14
CA ASN A 79 13.74 19.28 -3.13
C ASN A 79 14.50 20.18 -4.13
N THR A 80 15.46 20.99 -3.66
CA THR A 80 16.31 21.77 -4.58
C THR A 80 17.14 20.88 -5.48
N MET A 81 17.70 19.78 -4.96
CA MET A 81 18.46 18.82 -5.75
C MET A 81 17.57 18.03 -6.73
N SER A 82 16.34 17.69 -6.36
CA SER A 82 15.37 17.03 -7.26
C SER A 82 15.05 17.93 -8.46
N LYS A 83 14.72 19.20 -8.20
CA LYS A 83 14.45 20.19 -9.25
C LYS A 83 15.65 20.39 -10.18
N GLN A 84 16.86 20.40 -9.63
CA GLN A 84 18.08 20.49 -10.44
C GLN A 84 18.25 19.26 -11.34
N ARG A 85 18.02 18.04 -10.81
CA ARG A 85 18.08 16.81 -11.61
C ARG A 85 17.02 16.77 -12.71
N GLU A 86 15.81 17.26 -12.44
CA GLU A 86 14.75 17.37 -13.44
C GLU A 86 15.14 18.33 -14.57
N GLN A 87 15.76 19.47 -14.24
CA GLN A 87 16.28 20.41 -15.25
C GLN A 87 17.40 19.79 -16.09
N GLU A 88 18.35 19.08 -15.46
CA GLU A 88 19.42 18.36 -16.15
C GLU A 88 18.85 17.28 -17.08
N GLN A 89 17.84 16.53 -16.61
CA GLN A 89 17.16 15.51 -17.41
C GLN A 89 16.43 16.13 -18.60
N GLN A 90 15.72 17.24 -18.43
CA GLN A 90 15.06 17.96 -19.53
C GLN A 90 16.08 18.48 -20.55
N GLN A 91 17.24 18.98 -20.09
CA GLN A 91 18.30 19.42 -20.97
C GLN A 91 18.87 18.27 -21.81
N ILE A 92 19.08 17.10 -21.21
CA ILE A 92 19.53 15.89 -21.92
C ILE A 92 18.46 15.43 -22.92
N GLN A 93 17.17 15.45 -22.56
CA GLN A 93 16.08 15.08 -23.46
C GLN A 93 16.04 16.01 -24.70
N ASN A 94 16.22 17.32 -24.50
CA ASN A 94 16.29 18.27 -25.62
C ASN A 94 17.48 17.99 -26.53
N GLN A 95 18.66 17.67 -25.97
CA GLN A 95 19.83 17.29 -26.75
C GLN A 95 19.62 15.99 -27.54
N ILE A 96 18.95 15.00 -26.95
CA ILE A 96 18.59 13.76 -27.64
C ILE A 96 17.66 14.07 -28.82
N ILE A 97 16.63 14.90 -28.61
CA ILE A 97 15.69 15.29 -29.67
C ILE A 97 16.43 16.02 -30.81
N GLU A 98 17.34 16.93 -30.48
CA GLU A 98 18.17 17.64 -31.46
C GLU A 98 19.01 16.66 -32.31
N LEU A 99 19.72 15.73 -31.65
CA LEU A 99 20.50 14.69 -32.32
C LEU A 99 19.63 13.73 -33.14
N MET A 100 18.40 13.44 -32.70
CA MET A 100 17.45 12.62 -33.45
C MET A 100 16.98 13.32 -34.72
N ILE A 101 16.74 14.63 -34.66
CA ILE A 101 16.37 15.45 -35.82
C ILE A 101 17.54 15.52 -36.80
N GLU A 102 18.76 15.72 -36.31
CA GLU A 102 19.98 15.72 -37.13
C GLU A 102 20.19 14.36 -37.82
N LEU A 103 20.03 13.26 -37.07
CA LEU A 103 20.12 11.91 -37.61
C LEU A 103 19.03 11.61 -38.65
N ASP A 104 17.81 12.13 -38.47
CA ASP A 104 16.74 11.99 -39.46
C ASP A 104 16.98 12.84 -40.71
N HIS A 105 17.54 14.06 -40.54
CA HIS A 105 17.99 14.90 -41.64
C HIS A 105 19.08 14.19 -42.46
N ASP A 106 20.08 13.62 -41.79
CA ASP A 106 21.14 12.85 -42.42
C ASP A 106 20.60 11.61 -43.11
N LYS A 107 19.68 10.85 -42.50
CA LYS A 107 19.02 9.71 -43.16
C LYS A 107 18.30 10.09 -44.44
N ARG A 108 17.65 11.26 -44.49
CA ARG A 108 16.93 11.74 -45.68
C ARG A 108 17.89 12.23 -46.77
N ASN A 109 19.01 12.82 -46.39
CA ASN A 109 20.03 13.34 -47.32
C ASN A 109 21.09 12.31 -47.71
N TRP A 110 21.15 11.17 -47.02
CA TRP A 110 22.11 10.12 -47.25
C TRP A 110 21.77 9.32 -48.52
N ASN A 111 22.70 9.37 -49.46
CA ASN A 111 22.66 8.76 -50.79
C ASN A 111 23.65 7.59 -50.93
N GLY A 112 24.16 7.07 -49.80
CA GLY A 112 25.00 5.87 -49.73
C GLY A 112 24.22 4.56 -49.73
N THR A 113 24.93 3.43 -49.60
CA THR A 113 24.33 2.11 -49.30
C THR A 113 24.81 1.61 -47.94
N TRP A 114 23.91 1.02 -47.14
CA TRP A 114 24.20 0.65 -45.75
C TRP A 114 25.02 -0.64 -45.79
N PHE A 115 26.10 -0.68 -45.01
CA PHE A 115 26.89 -1.89 -44.80
C PHE A 115 26.26 -2.72 -43.67
N PRO A 116 26.23 -4.06 -43.72
CA PRO A 116 26.74 -4.95 -44.76
C PRO A 116 25.66 -5.32 -45.80
N GLN A 117 26.00 -5.22 -47.08
CA GLN A 117 25.07 -5.41 -48.20
C GLN A 117 24.54 -6.84 -48.32
N ASN A 118 23.30 -6.95 -48.81
CA ASN A 118 22.65 -8.20 -49.21
C ASN A 118 23.50 -8.92 -50.28
N PRO A 119 23.85 -10.21 -50.10
CA PRO A 119 24.66 -10.99 -51.06
C PRO A 119 24.10 -11.02 -52.49
N ASN A 120 22.81 -10.72 -52.69
CA ASN A 120 22.18 -10.70 -54.01
C ASN A 120 22.48 -9.44 -54.85
N ALA A 121 23.05 -8.39 -54.27
CA ALA A 121 23.45 -7.19 -55.04
C ALA A 121 24.74 -7.42 -55.84
N ALA A 122 25.66 -8.25 -55.33
CA ALA A 122 26.84 -8.70 -56.06
C ALA A 122 26.47 -9.66 -57.21
N ILE A 123 25.41 -10.47 -57.02
CA ILE A 123 24.91 -11.44 -58.01
C ILE A 123 24.33 -10.71 -59.24
N LYS A 124 23.57 -9.62 -59.07
CA LYS A 124 23.09 -8.83 -60.22
C LYS A 124 24.22 -8.16 -61.02
N LYS A 125 25.31 -7.78 -60.36
CA LYS A 125 26.49 -7.21 -61.03
C LYS A 125 27.25 -8.29 -61.79
N LEU A 126 27.37 -9.51 -61.23
CA LEU A 126 27.88 -10.70 -61.91
C LEU A 126 27.02 -11.11 -63.12
N GLU A 127 25.69 -11.11 -63.00
CA GLU A 127 24.75 -11.42 -64.09
C GLU A 127 24.82 -10.39 -65.23
N SER A 128 25.06 -9.11 -64.92
CA SER A 128 25.25 -8.08 -65.94
C SER A 128 26.57 -8.24 -66.73
N PHE A 129 27.59 -8.82 -66.10
CA PHE A 129 28.87 -9.17 -66.75
C PHE A 129 28.80 -10.51 -67.49
N GLN A 130 27.97 -11.44 -67.03
CA GLN A 130 27.78 -12.76 -67.64
C GLN A 130 26.89 -12.70 -68.90
N LYS A 131 26.12 -11.62 -69.09
CA LYS A 131 25.32 -11.38 -70.31
C LYS A 131 26.13 -10.85 -71.49
N THR A 132 27.42 -10.58 -71.31
CA THR A 132 28.34 -10.15 -72.38
C THR A 132 29.28 -11.26 -72.85
N LEU A 133 29.24 -12.44 -72.22
CA LEU A 133 30.04 -13.59 -72.60
C LEU A 133 29.15 -14.83 -72.69
N ILE A 134 29.08 -15.40 -73.90
CA ILE A 134 28.47 -16.68 -74.28
C ILE A 134 27.02 -16.53 -74.76
N ASP A 135 26.79 -16.02 -75.98
CA ASP A 135 26.58 -16.87 -77.17
C ASP A 135 27.47 -18.12 -77.24
N VAL A 136 26.82 -19.25 -77.50
CA VAL A 136 27.35 -20.60 -77.82
C VAL A 136 26.95 -21.67 -76.79
N ASN A 137 25.95 -22.42 -77.23
CA ASN A 137 25.67 -23.84 -77.02
C ASN A 137 25.49 -24.42 -75.61
N GLU A 138 24.25 -24.91 -75.44
CA GLU A 138 23.90 -26.31 -75.16
C GLU A 138 24.72 -27.05 -74.11
N ASN A 139 24.10 -27.22 -72.94
CA ASN A 139 23.64 -28.52 -72.42
C ASN A 139 23.47 -28.38 -70.91
N ASN A 140 22.23 -28.31 -70.43
CA ASN A 140 21.96 -28.42 -68.99
C ASN A 140 20.70 -29.28 -68.75
N ASN A 141 20.94 -30.58 -68.63
CA ASN A 141 20.19 -31.42 -67.71
C ASN A 141 20.67 -31.13 -66.29
N ALA A 142 19.91 -30.33 -65.55
CA ALA A 142 19.85 -30.38 -64.09
C ALA A 142 18.57 -29.71 -63.63
N THR A 143 17.69 -30.55 -63.12
CA THR A 143 16.32 -30.31 -62.67
C THR A 143 16.27 -29.49 -61.39
N GLY A 144 15.47 -28.43 -61.42
CA GLY A 144 15.06 -27.66 -60.24
C GLY A 144 14.19 -26.45 -60.59
N VAL A 145 13.28 -26.60 -61.55
CA VAL A 145 12.38 -25.49 -61.97
C VAL A 145 11.34 -25.26 -60.89
N TRP A 146 11.48 -24.13 -60.19
CA TRP A 146 10.47 -23.58 -59.29
C TRP A 146 9.16 -23.32 -60.07
N LYS A 147 8.05 -23.90 -59.63
CA LYS A 147 6.72 -23.82 -60.28
C LYS A 147 5.79 -22.76 -59.66
N GLY A 148 6.34 -21.78 -58.94
CA GLY A 148 5.54 -20.69 -58.37
C GLY A 148 5.22 -19.59 -59.39
N LYS A 149 4.14 -18.83 -59.16
CA LYS A 149 3.87 -17.59 -59.91
C LYS A 149 4.53 -16.42 -59.17
N TRP A 150 5.27 -15.57 -59.90
CA TRP A 150 5.77 -14.29 -59.37
C TRP A 150 4.64 -13.26 -59.26
N PHE A 151 4.84 -12.27 -58.38
CA PHE A 151 3.89 -11.21 -57.99
C PHE A 151 2.94 -10.74 -59.13
N PRO A 152 1.61 -10.60 -58.89
CA PRO A 152 0.99 -10.17 -57.63
C PRO A 152 0.24 -11.25 -56.82
N HIS A 153 0.83 -12.42 -56.60
CA HIS A 153 0.26 -13.47 -55.72
C HIS A 153 1.21 -13.94 -54.61
N GLU A 154 0.66 -14.25 -53.43
CA GLU A 154 1.35 -14.75 -52.23
C GLU A 154 1.71 -16.24 -52.31
N PRO A 155 2.73 -16.71 -51.58
CA PRO A 155 3.18 -18.10 -51.62
C PRO A 155 2.38 -18.97 -50.62
N HIS A 156 1.18 -19.43 -51.00
CA HIS A 156 0.52 -20.70 -50.60
C HIS A 156 -0.98 -20.65 -50.97
N PRO A 157 -1.49 -21.45 -51.94
CA PRO A 157 -2.86 -21.32 -52.44
C PRO A 157 -3.97 -21.99 -51.59
N ASP A 158 -3.62 -22.77 -50.57
CA ASP A 158 -4.59 -23.67 -49.89
C ASP A 158 -4.81 -23.37 -48.40
N ALA A 159 -4.54 -22.14 -47.94
CA ALA A 159 -4.92 -21.72 -46.58
C ALA A 159 -6.30 -21.05 -46.59
N GLU A 160 -7.23 -21.59 -45.79
CA GLU A 160 -8.59 -21.06 -45.62
C GLU A 160 -8.65 -19.57 -45.20
N PRO A 161 -9.74 -18.85 -45.52
CA PRO A 161 -9.73 -17.39 -45.59
C PRO A 161 -9.74 -16.73 -44.19
N LEU A 162 -8.70 -15.94 -43.91
CA LEU A 162 -8.72 -14.96 -42.83
C LEU A 162 -9.74 -13.86 -43.16
N LYS A 163 -10.81 -13.81 -42.37
CA LYS A 163 -11.84 -12.79 -42.41
C LYS A 163 -11.24 -11.40 -42.14
N HIS A 164 -11.68 -10.43 -42.94
CA HIS A 164 -11.39 -9.01 -42.78
C HIS A 164 -11.51 -8.52 -41.33
N GLU A 165 -10.43 -7.97 -40.78
CA GLU A 165 -10.52 -7.01 -39.69
C GLU A 165 -10.01 -5.65 -40.16
N LYS A 166 -10.94 -4.70 -40.12
CA LYS A 166 -10.68 -3.27 -40.29
C LYS A 166 -9.66 -2.82 -39.25
N THR A 167 -8.81 -1.89 -39.66
CA THR A 167 -7.97 -1.03 -38.84
C THR A 167 -8.53 -0.77 -37.44
N GLN A 168 -8.03 -1.53 -36.47
CA GLN A 168 -7.86 -1.12 -35.09
C GLN A 168 -6.46 -1.55 -34.67
N LEU A 169 -5.69 -0.62 -34.12
CA LEU A 169 -4.42 -0.90 -33.46
C LEU A 169 -4.73 -1.92 -32.35
N LYS A 170 -4.41 -3.20 -32.59
CA LYS A 170 -4.49 -4.23 -31.54
C LYS A 170 -3.40 -3.90 -30.53
N LYS A 171 -3.77 -3.25 -29.41
CA LYS A 171 -3.02 -3.36 -28.15
C LYS A 171 -2.88 -4.85 -27.88
N HIS A 172 -1.71 -5.42 -28.13
CA HIS A 172 -1.39 -6.79 -27.75
C HIS A 172 -1.32 -6.84 -26.21
N PRO A 173 -2.25 -7.52 -25.51
CA PRO A 173 -2.22 -7.59 -24.05
C PRO A 173 -1.16 -8.57 -23.52
N ASP A 174 -0.50 -9.34 -24.39
CA ASP A 174 0.21 -10.58 -24.01
C ASP A 174 1.76 -10.51 -24.04
N LEU A 175 2.38 -9.33 -24.14
CA LEU A 175 3.86 -9.22 -24.21
C LEU A 175 4.51 -8.35 -23.14
N ILE A 176 3.74 -7.94 -22.12
CA ILE A 176 4.29 -7.20 -20.99
C ILE A 176 4.63 -8.24 -19.90
N LYS A 177 5.91 -8.55 -19.70
CA LYS A 177 6.36 -9.44 -18.62
C LYS A 177 5.95 -8.87 -17.25
N MET A 178 5.08 -9.60 -16.55
CA MET A 178 4.65 -9.27 -15.19
C MET A 178 5.83 -9.25 -14.21
N GLY A 179 5.78 -8.37 -13.20
CA GLY A 179 6.84 -8.24 -12.18
C GLY A 179 8.16 -7.65 -12.66
N VAL A 180 8.24 -7.17 -13.90
CA VAL A 180 9.42 -6.51 -14.46
C VAL A 180 9.16 -5.03 -14.59
N ALA A 181 9.96 -4.21 -13.89
CA ALA A 181 9.91 -2.76 -14.01
C ALA A 181 10.18 -2.33 -15.46
N ASP A 182 9.32 -1.46 -15.98
CA ASP A 182 9.40 -0.94 -17.34
C ASP A 182 9.25 0.59 -17.29
N PRO A 183 10.31 1.35 -17.58
CA PRO A 183 10.27 2.82 -17.55
C PRO A 183 9.22 3.45 -18.48
N VAL A 184 8.77 2.72 -19.51
CA VAL A 184 7.76 3.21 -20.46
C VAL A 184 6.34 3.00 -19.91
N CYS A 185 6.12 1.93 -19.16
CA CYS A 185 4.79 1.51 -18.71
C CYS A 185 4.59 1.75 -17.21
N ASP A 186 5.41 1.10 -16.39
CA ASP A 186 5.33 1.13 -14.93
C ASP A 186 6.67 0.61 -14.36
N ASP A 187 7.42 1.51 -13.72
CA ASP A 187 8.66 1.21 -13.00
C ASP A 187 8.50 1.32 -11.48
N GLY A 188 7.27 1.60 -11.01
CA GLY A 188 6.93 1.78 -9.61
C GLY A 188 7.45 3.07 -8.96
N ASN A 189 8.10 3.95 -9.72
CA ASN A 189 8.79 5.14 -9.21
C ASN A 189 8.40 6.44 -9.94
N THR A 190 8.09 6.37 -11.23
CA THR A 190 7.76 7.52 -12.07
C THR A 190 6.26 7.61 -12.35
N ASN A 191 5.79 8.82 -12.70
CA ASN A 191 4.38 9.13 -13.01
C ASN A 191 3.38 8.69 -11.91
N LEU A 192 3.81 8.62 -10.65
CA LEU A 192 2.97 8.17 -9.54
C LEU A 192 1.74 9.06 -9.33
N ALA A 193 1.84 10.35 -9.68
CA ALA A 193 0.78 11.34 -9.59
C ALA A 193 -0.52 10.95 -10.32
N THR A 194 -0.48 9.99 -11.26
CA THR A 194 -1.69 9.44 -11.88
C THR A 194 -2.61 8.76 -10.87
N ASP A 195 -2.06 8.07 -9.87
CA ASP A 195 -2.82 7.39 -8.83
C ASP A 195 -2.75 8.12 -7.48
N PHE A 196 -1.57 8.68 -7.18
CA PHE A 196 -1.27 9.33 -5.91
C PHE A 196 0.02 10.14 -6.02
N ASP A 197 -0.08 11.46 -5.79
CA ASP A 197 1.10 12.32 -5.68
C ASP A 197 1.46 12.54 -4.19
N PRO A 198 2.61 12.02 -3.71
CA PRO A 198 3.04 12.22 -2.33
C PRO A 198 3.38 13.69 -2.00
N ASN A 199 3.62 14.53 -3.00
CA ASN A 199 3.94 15.95 -2.82
C ASN A 199 2.70 16.85 -2.82
N ASP A 200 1.57 16.35 -3.29
CA ASP A 200 0.32 17.09 -3.28
C ASP A 200 -0.39 16.90 -1.92
N VAL A 201 -0.47 18.02 -1.19
CA VAL A 201 -1.07 18.09 0.14
C VAL A 201 -2.57 17.77 0.15
N THR A 202 -3.24 17.80 -1.00
CA THR A 202 -4.66 17.42 -1.09
C THR A 202 -4.87 15.94 -0.80
N PHE A 203 -3.93 15.07 -1.17
CA PHE A 203 -3.99 13.65 -0.87
C PHE A 203 -3.73 13.32 0.62
N HIS A 204 -3.35 14.31 1.44
CA HIS A 204 -3.23 14.08 2.88
C HIS A 204 -4.56 13.64 3.51
N GLU A 205 -5.71 14.03 2.96
CA GLU A 205 -7.02 13.57 3.45
C GLU A 205 -7.26 12.07 3.22
N GLU A 206 -6.49 11.41 2.34
CA GLU A 206 -6.61 9.96 2.07
C GLU A 206 -6.11 9.10 3.24
N PHE A 207 -5.09 9.58 3.96
CA PHE A 207 -4.41 8.81 5.00
C PHE A 207 -4.28 9.52 6.35
N LEU A 208 -4.69 10.80 6.46
CA LEU A 208 -4.73 11.53 7.72
C LEU A 208 -6.17 11.88 8.11
N CYS A 209 -6.47 11.75 9.41
CA CYS A 209 -7.70 12.29 9.97
C CYS A 209 -7.49 13.72 10.48
N THR A 210 -7.63 14.70 9.59
CA THR A 210 -7.35 16.11 9.90
C THR A 210 -8.52 16.87 10.53
N ARG A 211 -9.76 16.36 10.42
CA ARG A 211 -10.95 17.06 10.90
C ARG A 211 -11.38 16.54 12.28
N PRO A 212 -11.36 17.37 13.34
CA PRO A 212 -11.62 16.93 14.71
C PRO A 212 -13.05 16.39 14.91
N PHE A 213 -14.03 16.84 14.12
CA PHE A 213 -15.40 16.34 14.18
C PHE A 213 -15.57 14.95 13.58
N LYS A 214 -14.75 14.55 12.58
CA LYS A 214 -14.86 13.23 11.94
C LYS A 214 -14.64 12.11 12.95
N PHE A 215 -13.68 12.23 13.88
CA PHE A 215 -13.47 11.21 14.92
C PHE A 215 -14.73 10.84 15.73
N LYS A 216 -15.69 11.77 15.89
CA LYS A 216 -16.94 11.48 16.61
C LYS A 216 -17.93 10.65 15.78
N GLU A 217 -17.80 10.65 14.45
CA GLU A 217 -18.63 9.90 13.50
C GLU A 217 -18.19 8.43 13.43
N PHE A 218 -16.88 8.18 13.48
CA PHE A 218 -16.26 6.85 13.35
C PHE A 218 -16.27 6.02 14.65
N LYS A 219 -17.28 6.20 15.49
CA LYS A 219 -17.37 5.47 16.77
C LYS A 219 -17.75 4.00 16.52
N PRO A 220 -17.02 3.04 17.13
CA PRO A 220 -17.35 1.63 16.96
C PRO A 220 -18.74 1.30 17.52
N ASN A 221 -19.54 0.56 16.75
CA ASN A 221 -20.87 0.15 17.14
C ASN A 221 -20.98 -1.38 17.17
N LYS A 222 -21.02 -1.96 18.37
CA LYS A 222 -21.13 -3.42 18.59
C LYS A 222 -22.43 -4.04 18.07
N THR A 223 -23.50 -3.25 17.91
CA THR A 223 -24.77 -3.76 17.37
C THR A 223 -24.74 -3.90 15.84
N ARG A 224 -23.80 -3.21 15.17
CA ARG A 224 -23.64 -3.26 13.73
C ARG A 224 -22.90 -4.53 13.35
N LYS A 225 -23.61 -5.46 12.70
CA LYS A 225 -23.02 -6.71 12.22
C LYS A 225 -22.02 -6.46 11.09
N ALA A 226 -21.00 -7.31 11.02
CA ALA A 226 -20.09 -7.36 9.88
C ALA A 226 -20.88 -7.62 8.59
N HIS A 227 -20.45 -6.98 7.51
CA HIS A 227 -21.09 -7.07 6.20
C HIS A 227 -20.14 -7.75 5.24
N HIS A 228 -20.51 -8.95 4.79
CA HIS A 228 -19.74 -9.72 3.84
C HIS A 228 -20.29 -9.49 2.43
N LEU A 229 -19.43 -9.06 1.52
CA LEU A 229 -19.73 -8.87 0.11
C LEU A 229 -18.93 -9.88 -0.70
N SER A 230 -19.60 -10.51 -1.67
CA SER A 230 -19.00 -11.48 -2.57
C SER A 230 -19.48 -11.16 -3.98
N TYR A 231 -18.53 -11.04 -4.91
CA TYR A 231 -18.78 -10.72 -6.31
C TYR A 231 -18.61 -11.97 -7.15
N ASN A 232 -19.54 -12.20 -8.07
CA ASN A 232 -19.44 -13.31 -9.01
C ASN A 232 -18.91 -12.76 -10.34
N ILE A 233 -17.63 -13.02 -10.60
CA ILE A 233 -16.99 -12.61 -11.84
C ILE A 233 -17.38 -13.59 -12.96
N PRO A 234 -17.92 -13.11 -14.09
CA PRO A 234 -18.22 -13.97 -15.23
C PRO A 234 -16.97 -14.73 -15.71
N LYS A 235 -17.10 -16.00 -16.07
CA LYS A 235 -15.96 -16.84 -16.53
C LYS A 235 -15.17 -16.27 -17.73
N GLY A 236 -15.78 -15.37 -18.51
CA GLY A 236 -15.14 -14.71 -19.65
C GLY A 236 -14.58 -13.32 -19.33
N TYR A 237 -14.72 -12.84 -18.09
CA TYR A 237 -14.18 -11.56 -17.67
C TYR A 237 -12.65 -11.60 -17.72
N ARG A 238 -12.06 -10.55 -18.30
CA ARG A 238 -10.62 -10.34 -18.35
C ARG A 238 -10.35 -8.97 -17.76
N PHE A 239 -9.37 -8.92 -16.88
CA PHE A 239 -8.81 -7.68 -16.37
C PHE A 239 -7.50 -7.39 -17.12
N ASN A 240 -7.13 -6.12 -17.15
CA ASN A 240 -5.94 -5.63 -17.82
C ASN A 240 -4.93 -5.07 -16.82
N HIS A 241 -3.65 -5.28 -17.15
CA HIS A 241 -2.55 -4.58 -16.50
C HIS A 241 -2.34 -3.24 -17.20
N ILE A 242 -2.69 -2.15 -16.51
CA ILE A 242 -2.71 -0.80 -17.09
C ILE A 242 -1.47 -0.01 -16.68
N CYS A 243 -0.78 0.57 -17.67
CA CYS A 243 0.41 1.42 -17.49
C CYS A 243 0.08 2.77 -16.85
N MET A 244 1.06 3.42 -16.23
CA MET A 244 0.92 4.67 -15.45
C MET A 244 0.43 5.89 -16.24
N ASN A 245 0.38 5.80 -17.57
CA ASN A 245 -0.14 6.85 -18.45
C ASN A 245 -1.67 6.86 -18.58
N GLU A 246 -2.36 5.83 -18.08
CA GLU A 246 -3.81 5.70 -18.10
C GLU A 246 -4.36 5.71 -16.66
N THR A 247 -5.52 6.34 -16.47
CA THR A 247 -6.27 6.33 -15.21
C THR A 247 -7.17 5.09 -15.13
N ILE A 248 -7.39 4.59 -13.91
CA ILE A 248 -8.26 3.43 -13.67
C ILE A 248 -9.40 3.84 -12.74
N GLU A 249 -10.63 3.57 -13.17
CA GLU A 249 -11.84 3.84 -12.40
C GLU A 249 -12.52 2.54 -11.98
N TYR A 250 -13.03 2.52 -10.74
CA TYR A 250 -13.75 1.38 -10.16
C TYR A 250 -15.19 1.79 -9.86
N LYS A 251 -16.13 0.87 -10.09
CA LYS A 251 -17.56 1.13 -9.81
C LYS A 251 -17.88 0.93 -8.34
N GLU A 252 -17.22 -0.05 -7.73
CA GLU A 252 -17.40 -0.45 -6.36
C GLU A 252 -16.58 0.43 -5.43
N ASN A 253 -17.15 0.73 -4.26
CA ASN A 253 -16.47 1.50 -3.24
C ASN A 253 -15.22 0.79 -2.72
N ILE A 254 -15.30 -0.54 -2.56
CA ILE A 254 -14.15 -1.40 -2.26
C ILE A 254 -13.97 -2.33 -3.47
N PRO A 255 -13.09 -2.00 -4.43
CA PRO A 255 -12.82 -2.89 -5.54
C PRO A 255 -12.16 -4.18 -5.03
N THR A 256 -12.72 -5.32 -5.38
CA THR A 256 -12.20 -6.66 -5.02
C THR A 256 -11.59 -7.40 -6.22
N TYR A 257 -11.74 -6.82 -7.42
CA TYR A 257 -11.23 -7.29 -8.70
C TYR A 257 -11.24 -6.12 -9.70
N GLY A 258 -10.61 -6.32 -10.84
CA GLY A 258 -10.67 -5.39 -11.98
C GLY A 258 -9.30 -5.03 -12.52
N ASP A 259 -9.27 -4.06 -13.43
CA ASP A 259 -8.04 -3.52 -14.01
C ASP A 259 -7.15 -2.92 -12.92
N HIS A 260 -5.84 -3.12 -13.02
CA HIS A 260 -4.90 -2.69 -11.98
C HIS A 260 -3.49 -2.50 -12.55
N ARG A 261 -2.55 -2.00 -11.74
CA ARG A 261 -1.18 -1.69 -12.19
C ARG A 261 -0.35 -2.94 -12.40
N LYS A 262 0.57 -2.89 -13.35
CA LYS A 262 1.47 -4.00 -13.70
C LYS A 262 2.40 -4.42 -12.55
N LEU A 263 2.92 -3.49 -11.76
CA LEU A 263 3.75 -3.84 -10.61
C LEU A 263 2.90 -3.86 -9.34
N TRP A 264 2.93 -4.97 -8.61
CA TRP A 264 2.28 -5.09 -7.31
C TRP A 264 3.12 -4.46 -6.20
N ALA A 265 2.48 -4.19 -5.07
CA ALA A 265 3.13 -3.65 -3.89
C ALA A 265 3.91 -4.74 -3.15
N ALA A 266 5.04 -4.38 -2.55
CA ALA A 266 5.67 -5.24 -1.56
C ALA A 266 4.69 -5.60 -0.43
N TRP A 267 4.78 -6.82 0.10
CA TRP A 267 3.90 -7.24 1.18
C TRP A 267 4.26 -6.49 2.45
N GLY A 268 3.29 -5.90 3.14
CA GLY A 268 3.53 -5.16 4.36
C GLY A 268 2.53 -4.04 4.68
N GLU A 269 2.93 -3.18 5.60
CA GLU A 269 2.17 -2.03 6.06
C GLU A 269 2.64 -0.75 5.39
N TYR A 270 1.69 0.02 4.88
CA TYR A 270 1.92 1.26 4.15
C TYR A 270 1.31 2.45 4.89
N LYS A 271 1.97 3.59 4.79
CA LYS A 271 1.38 4.87 5.20
C LYS A 271 0.21 5.23 4.30
N PHE A 272 0.31 4.91 3.02
CA PHE A 272 -0.77 4.92 2.05
C PHE A 272 -0.38 4.07 0.85
N LEU A 273 -1.32 3.30 0.32
CA LEU A 273 -1.15 2.54 -0.91
C LEU A 273 -2.43 2.67 -1.76
N PRO A 274 -2.34 3.19 -3.00
CA PRO A 274 -3.50 3.36 -3.87
C PRO A 274 -4.12 2.03 -4.30
N LYS A 275 -5.44 2.05 -4.54
CA LYS A 275 -6.24 0.86 -4.88
C LYS A 275 -5.76 0.11 -6.12
N GLN A 276 -5.30 0.86 -7.11
CA GLN A 276 -4.74 0.33 -8.35
C GLN A 276 -3.52 -0.58 -8.11
N ARG A 277 -2.81 -0.44 -6.97
CA ARG A 277 -1.67 -1.29 -6.60
C ARG A 277 -2.09 -2.51 -5.82
N TRP A 278 -2.86 -2.33 -4.74
CA TRP A 278 -3.19 -3.46 -3.88
C TRP A 278 -4.22 -4.43 -4.50
N ILE A 279 -4.97 -4.04 -5.55
CA ILE A 279 -5.81 -4.98 -6.31
C ILE A 279 -4.95 -6.06 -6.99
N HIS A 280 -3.75 -5.73 -7.45
CA HIS A 280 -2.81 -6.73 -7.96
C HIS A 280 -2.38 -7.71 -6.86
N ASN A 281 -2.11 -7.20 -5.65
CA ASN A 281 -1.83 -8.07 -4.50
C ASN A 281 -3.00 -9.02 -4.19
N LEU A 282 -4.25 -8.60 -4.43
CA LEU A 282 -5.41 -9.51 -4.33
C LEU A 282 -5.36 -10.60 -5.40
N GLU A 283 -4.97 -10.28 -6.64
CA GLU A 283 -4.80 -11.28 -7.72
C GLU A 283 -3.78 -12.35 -7.37
N HIS A 284 -2.70 -11.98 -6.66
CA HIS A 284 -1.69 -12.91 -6.15
C HIS A 284 -2.10 -13.67 -4.88
N GLY A 285 -3.36 -13.54 -4.48
CA GLY A 285 -3.96 -14.29 -3.37
C GLY A 285 -3.66 -13.72 -1.99
N GLY A 286 -3.25 -12.45 -1.91
CA GLY A 286 -3.05 -11.76 -0.65
C GLY A 286 -4.34 -11.26 0.00
N ILE A 287 -4.22 -10.82 1.25
CA ILE A 287 -5.29 -10.13 1.99
C ILE A 287 -4.93 -8.67 2.17
N VAL A 288 -5.82 -7.77 1.79
CA VAL A 288 -5.67 -6.33 2.02
C VAL A 288 -6.56 -5.93 3.19
N MET A 289 -5.94 -5.40 4.24
CA MET A 289 -6.62 -4.74 5.34
C MET A 289 -6.74 -3.26 5.06
N LEU A 290 -7.99 -2.79 4.98
CA LEU A 290 -8.32 -1.38 4.82
C LEU A 290 -8.88 -0.84 6.13
N TYR A 291 -8.52 0.40 6.47
CA TYR A 291 -9.12 1.10 7.60
C TYR A 291 -9.30 2.58 7.29
N HIS A 292 -10.38 3.19 7.79
CA HIS A 292 -10.56 4.61 7.64
C HIS A 292 -9.53 5.33 8.54
N PRO A 293 -8.84 6.40 8.09
CA PRO A 293 -7.83 7.09 8.90
C PRO A 293 -8.37 7.66 10.21
N CYS A 294 -9.68 7.97 10.26
CA CYS A 294 -10.39 8.42 11.47
C CYS A 294 -10.95 7.28 12.35
N ALA A 295 -10.75 6.02 12.00
CA ALA A 295 -11.21 4.88 12.80
C ALA A 295 -10.53 4.86 14.18
N LEU A 296 -11.20 4.25 15.16
CA LEU A 296 -10.64 4.09 16.50
C LEU A 296 -9.35 3.27 16.43
N GLN A 297 -8.23 3.88 16.83
CA GLN A 297 -6.89 3.29 16.68
C GLN A 297 -6.74 1.94 17.38
N TYR A 298 -7.45 1.72 18.50
CA TYR A 298 -7.47 0.42 19.17
C TYR A 298 -8.03 -0.71 18.29
N GLU A 299 -9.14 -0.47 17.58
CA GLU A 299 -9.73 -1.45 16.67
C GLU A 299 -8.85 -1.66 15.44
N VAL A 300 -8.26 -0.59 14.92
CA VAL A 300 -7.27 -0.67 13.82
C VAL A 300 -6.10 -1.56 14.25
N GLN A 301 -5.47 -1.31 15.40
CA GLN A 301 -4.33 -2.09 15.87
C GLN A 301 -4.71 -3.57 16.08
N LYS A 302 -5.88 -3.82 16.68
CA LYS A 302 -6.39 -5.18 16.87
C LYS A 302 -6.50 -5.95 15.54
N LEU A 303 -7.01 -5.32 14.48
CA LEU A 303 -7.10 -5.96 13.16
C LEU A 303 -5.73 -6.11 12.50
N LYS A 304 -4.83 -5.12 12.64
CA LYS A 304 -3.44 -5.21 12.16
C LYS A 304 -2.73 -6.42 12.77
N ASP A 305 -2.85 -6.60 14.08
CA ASP A 305 -2.23 -7.70 14.79
C ASP A 305 -2.76 -9.06 14.31
N ILE A 306 -4.07 -9.18 14.06
CA ILE A 306 -4.66 -10.41 13.51
C ILE A 306 -4.07 -10.71 12.13
N VAL A 307 -4.09 -9.74 11.22
CA VAL A 307 -3.65 -9.92 9.83
C VAL A 307 -2.16 -10.22 9.78
N ALA A 308 -1.33 -9.45 10.47
CA ALA A 308 0.12 -9.60 10.48
C ALA A 308 0.57 -10.95 11.06
N ASN A 309 -0.18 -11.51 12.02
CA ASN A 309 0.11 -12.84 12.60
C ASN A 309 -0.58 -13.99 11.84
N CYS A 310 -1.38 -13.70 10.82
CA CYS A 310 -2.15 -14.70 10.09
C CYS A 310 -1.48 -15.19 8.81
N LEU A 311 -0.87 -14.27 8.05
CA LEU A 311 -0.26 -14.59 6.77
C LEU A 311 0.85 -13.62 6.42
N TYR A 312 1.81 -14.07 5.64
CA TYR A 312 2.86 -13.25 5.05
C TYR A 312 2.30 -12.35 3.94
N ARG A 313 1.45 -12.87 3.05
CA ARG A 313 0.87 -12.09 1.94
C ARG A 313 -0.25 -11.15 2.39
N HIS A 314 0.10 -10.12 3.14
CA HIS A 314 -0.83 -9.07 3.54
C HIS A 314 -0.38 -7.68 3.12
N ILE A 315 -1.37 -6.81 2.92
CA ILE A 315 -1.21 -5.37 2.78
C ILE A 315 -2.05 -4.71 3.87
N ILE A 316 -1.50 -3.69 4.52
CA ILE A 316 -2.25 -2.85 5.47
C ILE A 316 -2.12 -1.40 4.99
N THR A 317 -3.24 -0.75 4.71
CA THR A 317 -3.25 0.65 4.25
C THR A 317 -4.53 1.38 4.72
N PRO A 318 -4.46 2.70 4.98
CA PRO A 318 -5.67 3.49 5.15
C PRO A 318 -6.48 3.57 3.84
N TYR A 319 -7.79 3.77 3.98
CA TYR A 319 -8.75 3.92 2.89
C TYR A 319 -9.90 4.85 3.31
N SER A 320 -9.94 6.04 2.72
CA SER A 320 -10.87 7.13 3.07
C SER A 320 -12.32 6.86 2.62
N ASP A 321 -12.49 6.03 1.60
CA ASP A 321 -13.79 5.66 1.03
C ASP A 321 -14.63 4.74 1.95
N LEU A 322 -14.06 4.22 3.06
CA LEU A 322 -14.83 3.42 4.02
C LEU A 322 -15.88 4.25 4.78
N THR A 323 -17.04 3.65 4.99
CA THR A 323 -18.15 4.32 5.69
C THR A 323 -17.88 4.47 7.20
N ALA A 324 -18.47 5.50 7.81
CA ALA A 324 -18.40 5.70 9.27
C ALA A 324 -19.02 4.54 10.06
N GLU A 325 -19.98 3.83 9.47
CA GLU A 325 -20.64 2.68 10.11
C GLU A 325 -19.73 1.44 10.16
N ARG A 326 -18.86 1.27 9.16
CA ARG A 326 -17.93 0.15 9.04
C ARG A 326 -16.57 0.61 8.53
N PRO A 327 -15.75 1.21 9.41
CA PRO A 327 -14.51 1.84 9.00
C PRO A 327 -13.31 0.89 8.96
N LEU A 328 -13.57 -0.42 8.97
CA LEU A 328 -12.56 -1.47 8.91
C LEU A 328 -13.00 -2.48 7.87
N ALA A 329 -12.11 -2.94 7.01
CA ALA A 329 -12.42 -3.98 6.04
C ALA A 329 -11.24 -4.93 5.81
N LEU A 330 -11.56 -6.19 5.53
CA LEU A 330 -10.63 -7.12 4.91
C LEU A 330 -11.10 -7.40 3.49
N VAL A 331 -10.16 -7.45 2.57
CA VAL A 331 -10.40 -7.63 1.15
C VAL A 331 -9.54 -8.78 0.66
N ALA A 332 -10.17 -9.68 -0.09
CA ALA A 332 -9.58 -10.76 -0.84
C ALA A 332 -10.08 -10.65 -2.29
N TRP A 333 -9.51 -11.42 -3.22
CA TRP A 333 -10.06 -11.50 -4.57
C TRP A 333 -11.55 -11.89 -4.51
N GLU A 334 -12.41 -11.13 -5.21
CA GLU A 334 -13.87 -11.27 -5.26
C GLU A 334 -14.65 -11.07 -3.96
N ASN A 335 -13.98 -10.90 -2.81
CA ASN A 335 -14.64 -10.97 -1.51
C ASN A 335 -14.16 -9.85 -0.59
N SER A 336 -15.06 -9.26 0.17
CA SER A 336 -14.72 -8.32 1.22
C SER A 336 -15.60 -8.52 2.44
N VAL A 337 -15.07 -8.16 3.60
CA VAL A 337 -15.84 -8.07 4.84
C VAL A 337 -15.57 -6.74 5.50
N GLU A 338 -16.63 -5.96 5.69
CA GLU A 338 -16.61 -4.68 6.38
C GLU A 338 -17.09 -4.85 7.83
N MET A 339 -16.45 -4.16 8.77
CA MET A 339 -16.67 -4.29 10.20
C MET A 339 -16.76 -2.92 10.87
N SER A 340 -17.67 -2.81 11.85
CA SER A 340 -17.73 -1.66 12.76
C SER A 340 -16.79 -1.83 13.97
N VAL A 341 -16.69 -3.07 14.44
CA VAL A 341 -15.85 -3.53 15.56
C VAL A 341 -15.19 -4.83 15.11
N VAL A 342 -13.92 -5.03 15.47
CA VAL A 342 -13.16 -6.21 15.07
C VAL A 342 -13.64 -7.45 15.81
N SER A 343 -14.16 -8.42 15.06
CA SER A 343 -14.34 -9.80 15.50
C SER A 343 -13.19 -10.65 14.99
N THR A 344 -12.47 -11.25 15.93
CA THR A 344 -11.33 -12.12 15.61
C THR A 344 -11.77 -13.37 14.87
N GLU A 345 -12.93 -13.93 15.22
CA GLU A 345 -13.51 -15.11 14.58
C GLU A 345 -13.83 -14.82 13.11
N ILE A 346 -14.49 -13.68 12.84
CA ILE A 346 -14.85 -13.27 11.47
C ILE A 346 -13.57 -12.99 10.67
N ALA A 347 -12.63 -12.23 11.20
CA ALA A 347 -11.38 -11.90 10.51
C ALA A 347 -10.57 -13.17 10.15
N VAL A 348 -10.38 -14.07 11.10
CA VAL A 348 -9.61 -15.31 10.90
C VAL A 348 -10.33 -16.28 9.95
N SER A 349 -11.65 -16.42 10.09
CA SER A 349 -12.44 -17.25 9.17
C SER A 349 -12.41 -16.71 7.74
N PHE A 350 -12.44 -15.39 7.57
CA PHE A 350 -12.31 -14.74 6.27
C PHE A 350 -10.94 -15.02 5.65
N ILE A 351 -9.86 -14.77 6.39
CA ILE A 351 -8.49 -15.02 5.91
C ILE A 351 -8.32 -16.49 5.50
N ARG A 352 -8.71 -17.44 6.36
CA ARG A 352 -8.59 -18.88 6.07
C ARG A 352 -9.39 -19.32 4.84
N LYS A 353 -10.54 -18.69 4.60
CA LYS A 353 -11.43 -19.07 3.50
C LYS A 353 -11.01 -18.45 2.16
N TYR A 354 -10.53 -17.20 2.16
CA TYR A 354 -10.38 -16.41 0.94
C TYR A 354 -8.93 -16.08 0.57
N ALA A 355 -7.97 -16.20 1.49
CA ALA A 355 -6.57 -16.09 1.12
C ALA A 355 -6.21 -17.23 0.14
N LEU A 356 -5.33 -16.93 -0.81
CA LEU A 356 -4.79 -17.89 -1.78
C LEU A 356 -5.83 -18.48 -2.75
N GLN A 357 -7.05 -17.91 -2.81
CA GLN A 357 -8.13 -18.33 -3.72
C GLN A 357 -8.18 -17.53 -5.02
N ALA A 358 -7.23 -16.62 -5.23
CA ALA A 358 -7.15 -15.79 -6.43
C ALA A 358 -6.56 -16.56 -7.64
N PRO A 359 -6.66 -16.00 -8.86
CA PRO A 359 -6.20 -16.66 -10.09
C PRO A 359 -4.71 -16.98 -10.08
N GLU A 360 -3.89 -16.09 -9.51
CA GLU A 360 -2.45 -16.25 -9.41
C GLU A 360 -2.01 -16.48 -7.95
N LYS A 361 -0.95 -17.25 -7.78
CA LYS A 361 -0.40 -17.58 -6.46
C LYS A 361 1.08 -17.26 -6.42
N LEU A 362 1.40 -15.97 -6.52
CA LEU A 362 2.76 -15.46 -6.49
C LEU A 362 3.07 -14.87 -5.11
N PRO A 363 3.94 -15.53 -4.31
CA PRO A 363 4.36 -15.04 -2.99
C PRO A 363 5.46 -13.97 -3.05
N ASP A 364 6.05 -13.75 -4.22
CA ASP A 364 7.20 -12.87 -4.40
C ASP A 364 6.88 -11.43 -3.95
N GLN A 365 7.91 -10.76 -3.43
CA GLN A 365 7.81 -9.36 -3.05
C GLN A 365 7.58 -8.48 -4.26
N GLY A 366 6.64 -7.53 -4.12
CA GLY A 366 6.35 -6.54 -5.14
C GLY A 366 7.43 -5.48 -5.27
N GLN A 367 7.51 -4.89 -6.47
CA GLN A 367 8.51 -3.89 -6.81
C GLN A 367 8.11 -2.49 -6.32
N TYR A 368 6.82 -2.25 -6.06
CA TYR A 368 6.33 -0.98 -5.54
C TYR A 368 6.48 -0.90 -4.01
N GLN A 369 7.38 -0.02 -3.55
CA GLN A 369 7.69 0.17 -2.13
C GLN A 369 7.45 1.60 -1.64
N HIS A 370 6.80 2.44 -2.45
CA HIS A 370 6.56 3.82 -2.06
C HIS A 370 5.64 3.88 -0.83
N MET A 371 5.99 4.72 0.15
CA MET A 371 5.25 4.89 1.41
C MET A 371 5.13 3.60 2.27
N LEU A 372 5.96 2.59 2.01
CA LEU A 372 6.06 1.40 2.85
C LEU A 372 6.62 1.76 4.23
N ILE A 373 5.91 1.38 5.29
CA ILE A 373 6.35 1.53 6.68
C ILE A 373 7.18 0.32 7.09
N LYS A 374 6.65 -0.88 6.82
CA LYS A 374 7.26 -2.14 7.28
C LYS A 374 6.89 -3.29 6.33
N ASN A 375 7.90 -4.06 5.92
CA ASN A 375 7.70 -5.32 5.20
C ASN A 375 7.02 -6.37 6.08
N SER A 376 6.17 -7.18 5.46
CA SER A 376 5.59 -8.37 6.07
C SER A 376 6.66 -9.43 6.35
N THR A 377 6.46 -10.18 7.43
CA THR A 377 7.32 -11.27 7.86
C THR A 377 6.70 -12.61 7.49
N ILE A 378 7.54 -13.59 7.17
CA ILE A 378 7.08 -14.97 6.97
C ILE A 378 6.58 -15.53 8.31
N ILE A 379 5.31 -15.94 8.34
CA ILE A 379 4.62 -16.42 9.55
C ILE A 379 4.68 -17.94 9.67
N SER A 380 4.24 -18.66 8.63
CA SER A 380 4.27 -20.12 8.58
C SER A 380 5.37 -20.62 7.65
N ASP A 381 5.28 -20.26 6.37
CA ASP A 381 6.26 -20.57 5.33
C ASP A 381 6.10 -19.59 4.16
N TYR A 382 7.02 -19.66 3.20
CA TYR A 382 7.04 -18.77 2.03
C TYR A 382 5.74 -18.78 1.22
N HIS A 383 5.02 -19.89 1.22
CA HIS A 383 3.79 -20.07 0.46
C HIS A 383 2.53 -19.89 1.32
N ASP A 384 2.64 -19.44 2.57
CA ASP A 384 1.50 -19.35 3.50
C ASP A 384 0.70 -20.66 3.61
N SER A 385 1.38 -21.82 3.58
CA SER A 385 0.71 -23.13 3.53
C SER A 385 -0.16 -23.39 4.78
N ARG A 386 0.15 -22.73 5.90
CA ARG A 386 -0.68 -22.70 7.10
C ARG A 386 -1.07 -21.27 7.46
N LEU A 387 -2.36 -20.95 7.33
CA LEU A 387 -2.93 -19.63 7.63
C LEU A 387 -3.37 -19.53 9.10
N CYS A 388 -3.02 -18.41 9.75
CA CYS A 388 -3.32 -18.11 11.15
C CYS A 388 -2.86 -19.21 12.12
N PRO A 389 -1.55 -19.53 12.17
CA PRO A 389 -1.04 -20.60 13.04
C PRO A 389 -1.18 -20.27 14.53
N TYR A 390 -0.94 -19.02 14.93
CA TYR A 390 -0.96 -18.59 16.34
C TYR A 390 -2.36 -18.39 16.93
N GLN A 391 -3.41 -18.43 16.10
CA GLN A 391 -4.78 -18.24 16.57
C GLN A 391 -5.42 -19.52 17.12
N LEU A 392 -4.76 -20.66 16.95
CA LEU A 392 -5.19 -21.93 17.55
C LEU A 392 -4.92 -22.00 19.06
N GLU A 393 -4.00 -21.19 19.59
CA GLU A 393 -3.58 -21.25 21.00
C GLU A 393 -4.47 -20.41 21.95
N LEU A 394 -5.24 -19.45 21.42
CA LEU A 394 -6.18 -18.65 22.21
C LEU A 394 -7.55 -19.32 22.40
N ASN A 395 -7.87 -20.31 21.56
CA ASN A 395 -9.03 -21.17 21.70
C ASN A 395 -8.56 -22.54 22.15
N GLY A 396 -8.14 -22.65 23.41
CA GLY A 396 -7.73 -23.92 24.01
C GLY A 396 -8.69 -25.05 23.62
N ASP A 397 -8.09 -26.13 23.13
CA ASP A 397 -8.56 -27.51 23.21
C ASP A 397 -10.09 -27.69 23.32
N LYS A 398 -10.78 -27.75 22.18
CA LYS A 398 -12.17 -28.23 22.11
C LYS A 398 -12.41 -29.37 21.13
N ASN A 399 -11.36 -29.97 20.57
CA ASN A 399 -11.50 -31.18 19.79
C ASN A 399 -10.49 -32.23 20.27
N GLY A 400 -10.83 -32.88 21.38
CA GLY A 400 -10.39 -34.25 21.63
C GLY A 400 -10.92 -35.18 20.51
N PRO A 401 -10.28 -36.34 20.31
CA PRO A 401 -10.50 -37.16 19.13
C PRO A 401 -11.86 -37.87 19.22
N PHE A 402 -12.72 -37.61 18.24
CA PHE A 402 -13.77 -38.52 17.81
C PHE A 402 -13.87 -38.47 16.29
#